data_AF-A0A354GI99-F1
#
_entry.id   AF-A0A354GI99-F1
#
_cell.length_a   1.000
_cell.length_b   1.000
_cell.length_c   1.000
_cell.angle_alpha   90.00
_cell.angle_beta   90.00
_cell.angle_gamma   90.00
#
_symmetry.space_group_name_H-M   'P 1'
#
loop_
_entity.id
_entity.type
_entity.pdbx_description
1 polymer ?
#
loop_
_entity_poly.entity_id
_entity_poly.type
_entity_poly.pdbx_seq_one_letter_code
_entity_poly.pdbx_strand_id
1 'polypeptide(L)'
;VDFACSAPYVSIDMHPEKEDEYLDAIFFSPHKFLGGPGSSGVLLFNKKLYKNTIPDNPGGGTVTYTNPWGEHDYIDDVETREDGGTPGFLQAIKIALSIQLKEKMGIDKMKEREDQINEEIFNCLEGIQGVRILAPEHKSRLSIFSFYFEKYHFNLIVKLLNDRFGIQTRGGCSCAGTYGHFLLNVDQNTSHKIKDQIKSGCSTEKPGWVRLSVHPTTTDIEVSFICNALKTLANNIEHWSKDYKYDPLKNDYIHNSEISIEKELVDKWFTF
;
A
#
# COMPACT_ATOMS: atom_id res chain seq x y z
N VAL A 1 -10.52 -0.48 14.39
CA VAL A 1 -9.64 0.51 13.72
C VAL A 1 -8.71 -0.19 12.74
N ASP A 2 -8.61 0.34 11.53
CA ASP A 2 -7.66 -0.13 10.51
C ASP A 2 -6.27 0.47 10.78
N PHE A 3 -5.35 -0.35 11.28
CA PHE A 3 -3.95 0.01 11.46
C PHE A 3 -3.06 -0.52 10.32
N ALA A 4 -3.63 -1.04 9.23
CA ALA A 4 -2.85 -1.68 8.18
C ALA A 4 -1.78 -0.75 7.61
N CYS A 5 -1.99 0.57 7.55
CA CYS A 5 -0.94 1.49 7.08
C CYS A 5 -0.02 1.99 8.20
N SER A 6 -0.57 2.30 9.37
CA SER A 6 0.15 3.00 10.45
C SER A 6 0.85 2.08 11.43
N ALA A 7 0.40 0.82 11.58
CA ALA A 7 0.97 -0.13 12.53
C ALA A 7 2.50 -0.26 12.48
N PRO A 8 3.18 -0.20 11.32
CA PRO A 8 4.64 -0.27 11.29
C PRO A 8 5.33 0.94 11.95
N TYR A 9 4.64 2.06 12.11
CA TYR A 9 5.25 3.36 12.43
C TYR A 9 4.76 3.97 13.75
N VAL A 10 3.56 3.63 14.23
CA VAL A 10 2.94 4.26 15.41
C VAL A 10 2.79 3.31 16.59
N SER A 11 2.67 3.85 17.80
CA SER A 11 2.23 3.07 18.97
C SER A 11 0.78 2.62 18.79
N ILE A 12 0.47 1.42 19.26
CA ILE A 12 -0.88 0.88 19.26
C ILE A 12 -1.23 0.56 20.70
N ASP A 13 -2.22 1.27 21.23
CA ASP A 13 -2.78 1.02 22.56
C ASP A 13 -4.29 0.86 22.42
N MET A 14 -4.80 -0.31 22.79
CA MET A 14 -6.24 -0.57 22.80
C MET A 14 -6.89 -0.16 24.12
N HIS A 15 -6.12 0.08 25.17
CA HIS A 15 -6.59 0.41 26.52
C HIS A 15 -5.92 1.71 27.02
N PRO A 16 -6.08 2.83 26.31
CA PRO A 16 -5.53 4.10 26.75
C PRO A 16 -6.13 4.56 28.09
N GLU A 17 -5.44 5.50 28.76
CA GLU A 17 -5.87 6.01 30.08
C GLU A 17 -7.26 6.67 30.07
N LYS A 18 -7.64 7.27 28.94
CA LYS A 18 -8.97 7.86 28.76
C LYS A 18 -9.93 6.81 28.23
N GLU A 19 -10.96 6.52 29.02
CA GLU A 19 -11.93 5.45 28.73
C GLU A 19 -12.62 5.61 27.37
N ASP A 20 -12.93 6.84 26.93
CA ASP A 20 -13.57 7.11 25.65
C ASP A 20 -12.65 6.90 24.42
N GLU A 21 -11.34 6.73 24.61
CA GLU A 21 -10.36 6.44 23.54
C GLU A 21 -10.16 4.92 23.32
N TYR A 22 -10.88 4.08 24.07
CA TYR A 22 -10.81 2.62 24.00
C TYR A 22 -11.06 2.08 22.59
N LEU A 23 -10.27 1.07 22.18
CA LEU A 23 -10.42 0.42 20.88
C LEU A 23 -10.98 -1.00 21.03
N ASP A 24 -12.20 -1.21 20.54
CA ASP A 24 -12.88 -2.51 20.53
C ASP A 24 -12.14 -3.60 19.74
N ALA A 25 -11.64 -3.22 18.57
CA ALA A 25 -10.93 -4.11 17.66
C ALA A 25 -9.95 -3.33 16.81
N ILE A 26 -8.83 -3.97 16.48
CA ILE A 26 -7.82 -3.46 15.55
C ILE A 26 -7.43 -4.57 14.58
N PHE A 27 -7.01 -4.18 13.39
CA PHE A 27 -6.32 -5.12 12.50
C PHE A 27 -5.16 -4.42 11.83
N PHE A 28 -4.15 -5.20 11.46
CA PHE A 28 -3.03 -4.70 10.69
C PHE A 28 -2.47 -5.79 9.79
N SER A 29 -1.64 -5.37 8.84
CA SER A 29 -1.01 -6.26 7.87
C SER A 29 0.50 -6.28 8.10
N PRO A 30 1.04 -7.31 8.78
CA PRO A 30 2.45 -7.37 9.13
C PRO A 30 3.39 -7.36 7.91
N HIS A 31 2.94 -7.71 6.70
CA HIS A 31 3.74 -7.57 5.47
C HIS A 31 4.20 -6.13 5.17
N LYS A 32 3.65 -5.12 5.85
CA LYS A 32 4.07 -3.71 5.75
C LYS A 32 5.11 -3.31 6.79
N PHE A 33 5.45 -4.19 7.73
CA PHE A 33 6.57 -4.01 8.63
C PHE A 33 7.86 -4.41 7.93
N LEU A 34 8.97 -3.79 8.32
CA LEU A 34 10.29 -4.21 7.87
C LEU A 34 10.54 -5.68 8.29
N GLY A 35 10.82 -6.55 7.32
CA GLY A 35 10.98 -8.00 7.53
C GLY A 35 9.66 -8.79 7.61
N GLY A 36 8.51 -8.13 7.50
CA GLY A 36 7.20 -8.76 7.55
C GLY A 36 6.68 -9.46 6.28
N PRO A 37 7.16 -9.21 5.04
CA PRO A 37 6.64 -9.89 3.86
C PRO A 37 6.58 -11.42 3.98
N GLY A 38 5.42 -11.99 3.59
CA GLY A 38 5.11 -13.42 3.74
C GLY A 38 4.57 -13.81 5.12
N SER A 39 4.07 -12.87 5.91
CA SER A 39 3.28 -13.10 7.13
C SER A 39 1.77 -13.25 6.83
N SER A 40 1.01 -13.77 7.79
CA SER A 40 -0.45 -13.66 7.85
C SER A 40 -0.88 -12.25 8.26
N GLY A 41 -2.19 -11.97 8.19
CA GLY A 41 -2.81 -10.79 8.78
C GLY A 41 -3.02 -10.98 10.29
N VAL A 42 -3.25 -9.87 11.00
CA VAL A 42 -3.47 -9.90 12.46
C VAL A 42 -4.74 -9.12 12.77
N LEU A 43 -5.66 -9.75 13.51
CA LEU A 43 -6.88 -9.18 14.05
C LEU A 43 -6.85 -9.35 15.57
N LEU A 44 -6.98 -8.24 16.31
CA LEU A 44 -7.15 -8.25 17.76
C LEU A 44 -8.49 -7.60 18.09
N PHE A 45 -9.23 -8.18 19.01
CA PHE A 45 -10.49 -7.61 19.48
C PHE A 45 -10.74 -7.94 20.94
N ASN A 46 -11.57 -7.13 21.60
CA ASN A 46 -12.02 -7.39 22.95
C ASN A 46 -12.79 -8.70 23.00
N LYS A 47 -12.36 -9.64 23.83
CA LYS A 47 -13.03 -10.93 24.04
C LYS A 47 -14.53 -10.79 24.35
N LYS A 48 -14.97 -9.69 24.98
CA LYS A 48 -16.39 -9.40 25.26
C LYS A 48 -17.26 -9.25 24.00
N LEU A 49 -16.66 -8.92 22.86
CA LEU A 49 -17.35 -8.78 21.58
C LEU A 49 -17.64 -10.14 20.94
N TYR A 50 -16.91 -11.18 21.34
CA TYR A 50 -17.06 -12.49 20.76
C TYR A 50 -18.29 -13.20 21.33
N LYS A 51 -19.32 -13.33 20.50
CA LYS A 51 -20.60 -13.97 20.85
C LYS A 51 -20.91 -15.19 19.99
N ASN A 52 -20.11 -15.44 18.96
CA ASN A 52 -20.33 -16.54 18.04
C ASN A 52 -19.93 -17.86 18.71
N THR A 53 -20.73 -18.90 18.51
CA THR A 53 -20.40 -20.25 18.98
C THR A 53 -19.76 -21.10 17.88
N ILE A 54 -19.84 -20.62 16.64
CA ILE A 54 -19.34 -21.27 15.42
C ILE A 54 -18.25 -20.34 14.83
N PRO A 55 -17.06 -20.85 14.49
CA PRO A 55 -16.01 -20.04 13.87
C PRO A 55 -16.37 -19.60 12.46
N ASP A 56 -15.69 -18.58 11.95
CA ASP A 56 -15.84 -18.12 10.56
C ASP A 56 -15.37 -19.19 9.56
N ASN A 57 -14.29 -19.90 9.90
CA ASN A 57 -13.69 -20.93 9.06
C ASN A 57 -13.59 -22.27 9.83
N PRO A 58 -14.71 -23.02 9.94
CA PRO A 58 -14.70 -24.31 10.62
C PRO A 58 -13.85 -25.32 9.87
N GLY A 59 -13.00 -26.04 10.61
CA GLY A 59 -12.09 -27.04 10.04
C GLY A 59 -11.35 -27.86 11.10
N GLY A 60 -10.41 -28.68 10.66
CA GLY A 60 -9.50 -29.39 11.57
C GLY A 60 -8.79 -28.40 12.48
N GLY A 61 -8.63 -28.73 13.77
CA GLY A 61 -8.05 -27.82 14.76
C GLY A 61 -9.03 -26.83 15.40
N THR A 62 -10.26 -26.69 14.91
CA THR A 62 -11.31 -25.83 15.54
C THR A 62 -12.29 -26.60 16.42
N VAL A 63 -12.33 -27.93 16.29
CA VAL A 63 -13.30 -28.83 16.94
C VAL A 63 -12.62 -29.71 17.99
N THR A 64 -13.32 -29.96 19.09
CA THR A 64 -12.95 -30.97 20.09
C THR A 64 -13.56 -32.34 19.75
N TYR A 65 -14.70 -32.37 19.06
CA TYR A 65 -15.38 -33.60 18.65
C TYR A 65 -16.14 -33.42 17.33
N THR A 66 -16.26 -34.50 16.55
CA THR A 66 -17.17 -34.58 15.40
C THR A 66 -17.59 -36.03 15.18
N ASN A 67 -18.79 -36.26 14.62
CA ASN A 67 -19.22 -37.59 14.23
C ASN A 67 -20.02 -37.64 12.91
N PRO A 68 -20.19 -38.84 12.31
CA PRO A 68 -20.95 -39.01 11.06
C PRO A 68 -22.45 -38.70 11.15
N TRP A 69 -22.99 -38.49 12.36
CA TRP A 69 -24.40 -38.18 12.60
C TRP A 69 -24.67 -36.68 12.73
N GLY A 70 -23.65 -35.84 12.52
CA GLY A 70 -23.75 -34.38 12.44
C GLY A 70 -23.42 -33.64 13.75
N GLU A 71 -23.08 -34.36 14.82
CA GLU A 71 -22.68 -33.73 16.08
C GLU A 71 -21.23 -33.24 15.98
N HIS A 72 -20.97 -32.09 16.58
CA HIS A 72 -19.65 -31.49 16.67
C HIS A 72 -19.59 -30.51 17.84
N ASP A 73 -18.43 -30.46 18.48
CA ASP A 73 -18.14 -29.53 19.56
C ASP A 73 -16.95 -28.67 19.12
N TYR A 74 -17.06 -27.35 19.27
CA TYR A 74 -15.97 -26.42 18.97
C TYR A 74 -15.11 -26.16 20.21
N ILE A 75 -13.86 -25.74 19.97
CA ILE A 75 -12.96 -25.32 21.04
C ILE A 75 -13.49 -24.03 21.70
N ASP A 76 -13.43 -23.97 23.02
CA ASP A 76 -13.92 -22.82 23.80
C ASP A 76 -13.02 -21.58 23.65
N ASP A 77 -11.71 -21.80 23.52
CA ASP A 77 -10.75 -20.74 23.29
C ASP A 77 -10.96 -20.09 21.92
N VAL A 78 -11.16 -18.77 21.93
CA VAL A 78 -11.59 -18.00 20.76
C VAL A 78 -10.49 -17.96 19.69
N GLU A 79 -9.24 -17.77 20.09
CA GLU A 79 -8.10 -17.69 19.17
C GLU A 79 -7.93 -19.02 18.45
N THR A 80 -7.89 -20.12 19.20
CA THR A 80 -7.77 -21.47 18.63
C THR A 80 -8.97 -21.83 17.75
N ARG A 81 -10.20 -21.40 18.13
CA ARG A 81 -11.41 -21.68 17.37
C ARG A 81 -11.42 -20.96 16.01
N GLU A 82 -10.92 -19.74 15.94
CA GLU A 82 -10.89 -18.95 14.69
C GLU A 82 -9.71 -19.31 13.76
N ASP A 83 -8.66 -19.96 14.27
CA ASP A 83 -7.51 -20.42 13.50
C ASP A 83 -7.73 -21.83 12.90
N GLY A 84 -8.72 -21.94 12.00
CA GLY A 84 -9.04 -23.20 11.35
C GLY A 84 -7.94 -23.74 10.43
N GLY A 85 -7.62 -25.03 10.60
CA GLY A 85 -6.60 -25.74 9.84
C GLY A 85 -5.23 -25.73 10.52
N THR A 86 -4.17 -25.94 9.73
CA THR A 86 -2.79 -25.82 10.23
C THR A 86 -2.44 -24.34 10.34
N PRO A 87 -2.18 -23.79 11.53
CA PRO A 87 -1.86 -22.38 11.68
C PRO A 87 -0.53 -22.05 11.01
N GLY A 88 -0.39 -20.81 10.55
CA GLY A 88 0.82 -20.31 9.91
C GLY A 88 1.97 -20.09 10.90
N PHE A 89 2.54 -21.15 11.49
CA PHE A 89 3.58 -21.04 12.53
C PHE A 89 4.78 -20.19 12.11
N LEU A 90 5.32 -20.37 10.90
CA LEU A 90 6.41 -19.52 10.37
C LEU A 90 5.96 -18.07 10.15
N GLN A 91 4.68 -17.88 9.80
CA GLN A 91 4.10 -16.56 9.61
C GLN A 91 3.99 -15.84 10.96
N ALA A 92 3.49 -16.51 12.01
CA ALA A 92 3.40 -16.00 13.37
C ALA A 92 4.78 -15.62 13.95
N ILE A 93 5.79 -16.48 13.77
CA ILE A 93 7.18 -16.17 14.18
C ILE A 93 7.68 -14.92 13.46
N LYS A 94 7.44 -14.80 12.15
CA LYS A 94 7.84 -13.63 11.37
C LYS A 94 7.14 -12.35 11.83
N ILE A 95 5.86 -12.43 12.21
CA ILE A 95 5.11 -11.30 12.79
C ILE A 95 5.77 -10.83 14.08
N ALA A 96 6.07 -11.75 14.99
CA ALA A 96 6.73 -11.39 16.26
C ALA A 96 8.08 -10.72 16.01
N LEU A 97 8.90 -11.25 15.09
CA LEU A 97 10.21 -10.69 14.77
C LEU A 97 10.13 -9.30 14.12
N SER A 98 9.16 -9.05 13.23
CA SER A 98 9.01 -7.75 12.58
C SER A 98 8.50 -6.67 13.55
N ILE A 99 7.64 -7.03 14.50
CA ILE A 99 7.21 -6.14 15.59
C ILE A 99 8.37 -5.85 16.54
N GLN A 100 9.12 -6.86 16.96
CA GLN A 100 10.31 -6.65 17.81
C GLN A 100 11.37 -5.77 17.13
N LEU A 101 11.54 -5.89 15.81
CA LEU A 101 12.44 -5.02 15.05
C LEU A 101 11.95 -3.57 15.10
N LYS A 102 10.66 -3.33 14.85
CA LYS A 102 10.04 -2.00 14.99
C LYS A 102 10.27 -1.41 16.39
N GLU A 103 10.04 -2.18 17.43
CA GLU A 103 10.23 -1.74 18.82
C GLU A 103 11.70 -1.37 19.10
N LYS A 104 12.65 -2.17 18.59
CA LYS A 104 14.09 -1.88 18.69
C LYS A 104 14.51 -0.62 17.94
N MET A 105 13.87 -0.31 16.81
CA MET A 105 14.11 0.94 16.09
C MET A 105 13.65 2.16 16.89
N GLY A 106 12.62 2.00 17.73
CA GLY A 106 12.05 3.05 18.57
C GLY A 106 11.05 3.91 17.80
N ILE A 107 9.80 3.91 18.24
CA ILE A 107 8.69 4.60 17.56
C ILE A 107 8.91 6.12 17.50
N ASP A 108 9.33 6.72 18.62
CA ASP A 108 9.59 8.16 18.68
C ASP A 108 10.73 8.58 17.74
N LYS A 109 11.80 7.77 17.67
CA LYS A 109 12.92 8.00 16.75
C LYS A 109 12.49 7.90 15.29
N MET A 110 11.65 6.92 14.96
CA MET A 110 11.08 6.82 13.61
C MET A 110 10.24 8.04 13.29
N LYS A 111 9.41 8.51 14.23
CA LYS A 111 8.59 9.72 14.04
C LYS A 111 9.44 10.97 13.82
N GLU A 112 10.46 11.20 14.64
CA GLU A 112 11.41 12.30 14.48
C GLU A 112 12.09 12.25 13.10
N ARG A 113 12.48 11.04 12.67
CA ARG A 113 13.09 10.83 11.35
C ARG A 113 12.10 11.07 10.21
N GLU A 114 10.85 10.63 10.32
CA GLU A 114 9.82 10.92 9.34
C GLU A 114 9.56 12.43 9.24
N ASP A 115 9.61 13.18 10.33
CA ASP A 115 9.42 14.63 10.29
C ASP A 115 10.52 15.34 9.49
N GLN A 116 11.78 14.89 9.63
CA GLN A 116 12.90 15.39 8.81
C GLN A 116 12.71 15.07 7.32
N ILE A 117 12.36 13.81 7.01
CA ILE A 117 12.09 13.36 5.63
C ILE A 117 10.93 14.15 5.02
N ASN A 118 9.87 14.34 5.81
CA ASN A 118 8.69 15.08 5.40
C ASN A 118 9.03 16.50 5.00
N GLU A 119 9.78 17.22 5.84
CA GLU A 119 10.20 18.59 5.54
C GLU A 119 10.93 18.67 4.19
N GLU A 120 11.92 17.81 3.95
CA GLU A 120 12.71 17.82 2.72
C GLU A 120 11.87 17.47 1.48
N ILE A 121 11.05 16.42 1.56
CA ILE A 121 10.23 15.96 0.42
C ILE A 121 9.10 16.96 0.12
N PHE A 122 8.44 17.54 1.13
CA PHE A 122 7.45 18.59 0.91
C PHE A 122 8.08 19.80 0.24
N ASN A 123 9.20 20.31 0.76
CA ASN A 123 9.91 21.44 0.17
C ASN A 123 10.32 21.16 -1.29
N CYS A 124 10.73 19.93 -1.59
CA CYS A 124 11.03 19.51 -2.95
C CYS A 124 9.79 19.52 -3.85
N LEU A 125 8.72 18.83 -3.46
CA LEU A 125 7.52 18.69 -4.28
C LEU A 125 6.80 20.03 -4.50
N GLU A 126 6.72 20.88 -3.46
CA GLU A 126 6.12 22.21 -3.54
C GLU A 126 6.93 23.16 -4.44
N GLY A 127 8.25 22.95 -4.54
CA GLY A 127 9.14 23.73 -5.40
C GLY A 127 9.09 23.34 -6.89
N ILE A 128 8.43 22.23 -7.25
CA ILE A 128 8.34 21.77 -8.65
C ILE A 128 7.09 22.36 -9.31
N GLN A 129 7.29 23.15 -10.36
CA GLN A 129 6.19 23.74 -11.13
C GLN A 129 5.30 22.65 -11.76
N GLY A 130 3.98 22.77 -11.59
CA GLY A 130 2.99 21.86 -12.17
C GLY A 130 2.79 20.57 -11.37
N VAL A 131 3.44 20.42 -10.22
CA VAL A 131 3.13 19.34 -9.25
C VAL A 131 2.01 19.79 -8.31
N ARG A 132 1.07 18.90 -8.05
CA ARG A 132 0.02 19.04 -7.04
C ARG A 132 0.14 17.90 -6.04
N ILE A 133 0.30 18.26 -4.77
CA ILE A 133 0.26 17.32 -3.66
C ILE A 133 -1.19 17.20 -3.21
N LEU A 134 -1.67 15.98 -2.97
CA LEU A 134 -2.97 15.74 -2.36
C LEU A 134 -2.87 15.97 -0.84
N ALA A 135 -3.80 16.74 -0.29
CA ALA A 135 -3.79 17.17 1.12
C ALA A 135 -2.47 17.86 1.55
N PRO A 136 -2.05 18.95 0.87
CA PRO A 136 -0.78 19.65 1.14
C PRO A 136 -0.73 20.32 2.52
N GLU A 137 -1.88 20.65 3.10
CA GLU A 137 -2.02 21.24 4.43
C GLU A 137 -1.62 20.28 5.56
N HIS A 138 -1.70 18.97 5.31
CA HIS A 138 -1.38 17.94 6.30
C HIS A 138 0.10 17.54 6.23
N LYS A 139 0.97 18.40 6.77
CA LYS A 139 2.42 18.17 6.79
C LYS A 139 2.92 17.23 7.89
N SER A 140 2.24 17.21 9.04
CA SER A 140 2.50 16.21 10.10
C SER A 140 1.75 14.91 9.78
N ARG A 141 2.42 14.01 9.05
CA ARG A 141 1.88 12.71 8.63
C ARG A 141 2.99 11.67 8.51
N LEU A 142 2.63 10.40 8.28
CA LEU A 142 3.61 9.40 7.84
C LEU A 142 4.24 9.84 6.52
N SER A 143 5.46 9.39 6.23
CA SER A 143 6.25 9.76 5.03
C SER A 143 5.69 9.15 3.74
N ILE A 144 4.43 9.48 3.44
CA ILE A 144 3.63 8.99 2.32
C ILE A 144 3.07 10.21 1.58
N PHE A 145 3.50 10.37 0.34
CA PHE A 145 3.17 11.51 -0.51
C PHE A 145 2.35 11.02 -1.68
N SER A 146 1.16 11.59 -1.84
CA SER A 146 0.32 11.40 -3.01
C SER A 146 0.36 12.69 -3.81
N PHE A 147 0.85 12.64 -5.04
CA PHE A 147 1.00 13.82 -5.89
C PHE A 147 0.84 13.48 -7.37
N TYR A 148 0.58 14.47 -8.20
CA TYR A 148 0.51 14.30 -9.66
C TYR A 148 1.07 15.53 -10.37
N PHE A 149 1.50 15.34 -11.61
CA PHE A 149 1.86 16.42 -12.52
C PHE A 149 0.64 16.77 -13.36
N GLU A 150 0.21 18.02 -13.38
CA GLU A 150 -1.05 18.45 -14.03
C GLU A 150 -1.16 18.06 -15.51
N LYS A 151 -0.02 18.00 -16.22
CA LYS A 151 0.04 17.76 -17.67
C LYS A 151 0.32 16.31 -18.06
N TYR A 152 0.67 15.46 -17.10
CA TYR A 152 1.23 14.15 -17.41
C TYR A 152 0.49 13.05 -16.65
N HIS A 153 0.16 11.97 -17.35
CA HIS A 153 -0.47 10.81 -16.75
C HIS A 153 0.42 10.22 -15.67
N PHE A 154 -0.14 9.90 -14.49
CA PHE A 154 0.62 9.46 -13.33
C PHE A 154 1.49 8.22 -13.61
N ASN A 155 1.03 7.28 -14.44
CA ASN A 155 1.84 6.10 -14.79
C ASN A 155 3.05 6.41 -15.67
N LEU A 156 3.02 7.50 -16.46
CA LEU A 156 4.23 7.94 -17.15
C LEU A 156 5.29 8.40 -16.14
N ILE A 157 4.85 9.13 -15.10
CA ILE A 157 5.75 9.59 -14.02
C ILE A 157 6.34 8.40 -13.26
N VAL A 158 5.51 7.42 -12.90
CA VAL A 158 5.96 6.18 -12.25
C VAL A 158 6.99 5.45 -13.11
N LYS A 159 6.70 5.27 -14.40
CA LYS A 159 7.59 4.58 -15.35
C LYS A 159 8.91 5.32 -15.52
N LEU A 160 8.88 6.64 -15.67
CA LEU A 160 10.09 7.47 -15.79
C LEU A 160 10.95 7.45 -14.52
N LEU A 161 10.34 7.50 -13.32
CA LEU A 161 11.08 7.38 -12.06
C LEU A 161 11.80 6.04 -11.95
N ASN A 162 11.13 4.95 -12.35
CA ASN A 162 11.72 3.61 -12.35
C ASN A 162 12.84 3.49 -13.39
N ASP A 163 12.56 3.78 -14.65
CA ASP A 163 13.47 3.47 -15.76
C ASP A 163 14.70 4.38 -15.81
N ARG A 164 14.61 5.63 -15.32
CA ARG A 164 15.72 6.60 -15.34
C ARG A 164 16.52 6.65 -14.04
N PHE A 165 15.90 6.37 -12.91
CA PHE A 165 16.50 6.58 -11.58
C PHE A 165 16.45 5.35 -10.68
N GLY A 166 15.77 4.27 -11.07
CA GLY A 166 15.55 3.10 -10.22
C GLY A 166 14.62 3.37 -9.04
N ILE A 167 13.84 4.46 -9.06
CA ILE A 167 12.93 4.83 -7.96
C ILE A 167 11.57 4.20 -8.21
N GLN A 168 11.21 3.22 -7.36
CA GLN A 168 9.94 2.54 -7.43
C GLN A 168 8.85 3.31 -6.69
N THR A 169 7.89 3.81 -7.46
CA THR A 169 6.65 4.43 -6.93
C THR A 169 5.44 3.64 -7.40
N ARG A 170 4.25 3.98 -6.91
CA ARG A 170 3.01 3.33 -7.34
C ARG A 170 2.02 4.33 -7.91
N GLY A 171 1.47 4.01 -9.08
CA GLY A 171 0.42 4.79 -9.72
C GLY A 171 -1.00 4.28 -9.42
N GLY A 172 -1.97 5.18 -9.46
CA GLY A 172 -3.41 4.90 -9.38
C GLY A 172 -4.08 5.52 -8.17
N CYS A 173 -5.25 5.00 -7.77
CA CYS A 173 -6.01 5.54 -6.63
C CYS A 173 -5.68 4.92 -5.28
N SER A 174 -4.57 4.18 -5.15
CA SER A 174 -4.16 3.55 -3.87
C SER A 174 -5.25 2.70 -3.17
N CYS A 175 -6.09 2.00 -3.94
CA CYS A 175 -7.28 1.27 -3.45
C CYS A 175 -8.38 2.14 -2.80
N ALA A 176 -8.27 3.47 -2.91
CA ALA A 176 -9.21 4.45 -2.39
C ALA A 176 -9.96 5.14 -3.54
N GLY A 177 -10.52 4.36 -4.47
CA GLY A 177 -11.13 4.88 -5.70
C GLY A 177 -12.29 5.87 -5.45
N THR A 178 -13.12 5.61 -4.45
CA THR A 178 -14.22 6.51 -4.04
C THR A 178 -13.70 7.82 -3.47
N TYR A 179 -12.70 7.76 -2.58
CA TYR A 179 -12.04 8.95 -2.05
C TYR A 179 -11.30 9.73 -3.16
N GLY A 180 -10.74 9.03 -4.14
CA GLY A 180 -10.14 9.64 -5.33
C GLY A 180 -11.13 10.47 -6.14
N HIS A 181 -12.42 10.12 -6.19
CA HIS A 181 -13.43 10.96 -6.84
C HIS A 181 -13.60 12.29 -6.12
N PHE A 182 -13.61 12.26 -4.79
CA PHE A 182 -13.66 13.48 -3.98
C PHE A 182 -12.39 14.33 -4.16
N LEU A 183 -11.21 13.72 -4.03
CA LEU A 183 -9.93 14.42 -4.11
C LEU A 183 -9.64 15.05 -5.49
N LEU A 184 -10.10 14.41 -6.55
CA LEU A 184 -9.85 14.84 -7.93
C LEU A 184 -11.07 15.54 -8.55
N ASN A 185 -12.07 15.89 -7.74
CA ASN A 185 -13.31 16.56 -8.17
C ASN A 185 -14.00 15.84 -9.35
N VAL A 186 -14.01 14.51 -9.34
CA VAL A 186 -14.67 13.70 -10.37
C VAL A 186 -16.16 13.63 -10.05
N ASP A 187 -16.95 14.43 -10.77
CA ASP A 187 -18.40 14.43 -10.64
C ASP A 187 -19.04 13.16 -11.25
N GLN A 188 -20.35 12.99 -11.02
CA GLN A 188 -21.08 11.80 -11.46
C GLN A 188 -21.03 11.61 -12.99
N ASN A 189 -21.10 12.70 -13.76
CA ASN A 189 -21.08 12.65 -15.22
C ASN A 189 -19.69 12.21 -15.73
N THR A 190 -18.63 12.74 -15.15
CA THR A 190 -17.24 12.41 -15.46
C THR A 190 -16.95 10.96 -15.07
N SER A 191 -17.41 10.52 -13.89
CA SER A 191 -17.31 9.13 -13.45
C SER A 191 -17.96 8.15 -14.43
N HIS A 192 -19.16 8.46 -14.93
CA HIS A 192 -19.82 7.63 -15.95
C HIS A 192 -19.03 7.59 -17.28
N LYS A 193 -18.51 8.73 -17.75
CA LYS A 193 -17.67 8.77 -18.95
C LYS A 193 -16.41 7.92 -18.80
N ILE A 194 -15.72 8.04 -17.67
CA ILE A 194 -14.52 7.24 -17.36
C ILE A 194 -14.87 5.74 -17.35
N LYS A 195 -15.98 5.36 -16.70
CA LYS A 195 -16.45 3.96 -16.67
C LYS A 195 -16.70 3.41 -18.08
N ASP A 196 -17.36 4.19 -18.94
CA ASP A 196 -17.69 3.76 -20.29
C ASP A 196 -16.45 3.68 -21.19
N GLN A 197 -15.46 4.57 -21.00
CA GLN A 197 -14.15 4.48 -21.65
C GLN A 197 -13.36 3.25 -21.20
N ILE A 198 -13.34 2.95 -19.90
CA ILE A 198 -12.67 1.74 -19.38
C ILE A 198 -13.32 0.48 -19.99
N LYS A 199 -14.65 0.45 -20.12
CA LYS A 199 -15.36 -0.65 -20.78
C LYS A 199 -15.02 -0.80 -22.27
N SER A 200 -14.70 0.30 -22.95
CA SER A 200 -14.23 0.27 -24.34
C SER A 200 -12.72 0.02 -24.48
N GLY A 201 -12.02 -0.28 -23.37
CA GLY A 201 -10.60 -0.59 -23.35
C GLY A 201 -9.67 0.63 -23.31
N CYS A 202 -10.21 1.82 -23.01
CA CYS A 202 -9.45 3.06 -22.89
C CYS A 202 -9.38 3.52 -21.42
N SER A 203 -8.21 3.42 -20.80
CA SER A 203 -8.02 3.83 -19.40
C SER A 203 -7.39 5.22 -19.23
N THR A 204 -7.23 6.01 -20.31
CA THR A 204 -6.46 7.27 -20.29
C THR A 204 -6.97 8.31 -19.30
N GLU A 205 -8.29 8.42 -19.14
CA GLU A 205 -8.93 9.37 -18.21
C GLU A 205 -9.10 8.79 -16.81
N LYS A 206 -8.54 7.60 -16.54
CA LYS A 206 -8.66 6.97 -15.24
C LYS A 206 -7.96 7.87 -14.22
N PRO A 207 -8.68 8.36 -13.19
CA PRO A 207 -8.08 9.24 -12.19
C PRO A 207 -6.99 8.48 -11.43
N GLY A 208 -5.97 9.20 -10.99
CA GLY A 208 -4.89 8.61 -10.20
C GLY A 208 -3.78 9.60 -9.89
N TRP A 209 -2.90 9.19 -9.01
CA TRP A 209 -1.73 9.94 -8.59
C TRP A 209 -0.53 9.01 -8.48
N VAL A 210 0.64 9.60 -8.31
CA VAL A 210 1.86 8.93 -7.90
C VAL A 210 1.88 8.87 -6.38
N ARG A 211 2.06 7.67 -5.82
CA ARG A 211 2.33 7.47 -4.40
C ARG A 211 3.80 7.15 -4.19
N LEU A 212 4.49 8.06 -3.50
CA LEU A 212 5.83 7.88 -2.96
C LEU A 212 5.72 7.59 -1.46
N SER A 213 6.30 6.50 -1.00
CA SER A 213 6.36 6.14 0.42
C SER A 213 7.82 5.96 0.79
N VAL A 214 8.30 6.75 1.76
CA VAL A 214 9.70 6.75 2.20
C VAL A 214 9.74 6.15 3.60
N HIS A 215 10.59 5.14 3.80
CA HIS A 215 10.70 4.46 5.10
C HIS A 215 11.65 5.25 6.01
N PRO A 216 11.47 5.24 7.35
CA PRO A 216 12.36 5.95 8.28
C PRO A 216 13.84 5.52 8.19
N THR A 217 14.13 4.35 7.63
CA THR A 217 15.51 3.89 7.42
C THR A 217 16.19 4.51 6.20
N THR A 218 15.46 5.26 5.37
CA THR A 218 16.02 5.94 4.20
C THR A 218 16.98 7.04 4.66
N THR A 219 18.19 7.02 4.12
CA THR A 219 19.28 7.95 4.45
C THR A 219 19.08 9.31 3.80
N ASP A 220 19.74 10.35 4.32
CA ASP A 220 19.69 11.70 3.73
C ASP A 220 20.15 11.71 2.28
N ILE A 221 21.17 10.91 1.95
CA ILE A 221 21.67 10.77 0.58
C ILE A 221 20.58 10.23 -0.35
N GLU A 222 19.81 9.24 0.10
CA GLU A 222 18.69 8.68 -0.66
C GLU A 222 17.52 9.65 -0.77
N VAL A 223 17.18 10.39 0.30
CA VAL A 223 16.14 11.42 0.27
C VAL A 223 16.52 12.52 -0.73
N SER A 224 17.74 13.04 -0.65
CA SER A 224 18.27 14.03 -1.58
C SER A 224 18.34 13.49 -3.02
N PHE A 225 18.68 12.22 -3.21
CA PHE A 225 18.63 11.56 -4.51
C PHE A 225 17.21 11.55 -5.09
N ILE A 226 16.20 11.18 -4.28
CA ILE A 226 14.79 11.22 -4.67
C ILE A 226 14.37 12.64 -5.06
N CYS A 227 14.72 13.65 -4.26
CA CYS A 227 14.42 15.05 -4.54
C CYS A 227 15.05 15.52 -5.87
N ASN A 228 16.32 15.19 -6.09
CA ASN A 228 17.03 15.55 -7.32
C ASN A 228 16.47 14.82 -8.55
N ALA A 229 16.09 13.55 -8.40
CA ALA A 229 15.42 12.78 -9.45
C ALA A 229 14.08 13.40 -9.83
N LEU A 230 13.26 13.80 -8.85
CA LEU A 230 11.97 14.47 -9.10
C LEU A 230 12.14 15.80 -9.84
N LYS A 231 13.10 16.63 -9.43
CA LYS A 231 13.41 17.91 -10.10
C LYS A 231 13.94 17.68 -11.53
N THR A 232 14.83 16.71 -11.71
CA THR A 232 15.39 16.37 -13.02
C THR A 232 14.31 15.82 -13.94
N LEU A 233 13.46 14.92 -13.43
CA LEU A 233 12.30 14.41 -14.14
C LEU A 233 11.42 15.56 -14.60
N ALA A 234 11.02 16.46 -13.69
CA ALA A 234 10.14 17.59 -14.00
C ALA A 234 10.64 18.46 -15.17
N ASN A 235 11.95 18.70 -15.23
CA ASN A 235 12.58 19.48 -16.30
C ASN A 235 12.67 18.75 -17.65
N ASN A 236 12.52 17.42 -17.67
CA ASN A 236 12.75 16.59 -18.85
C ASN A 236 11.54 15.75 -19.29
N ILE A 237 10.41 15.75 -18.55
CA ILE A 237 9.24 14.88 -18.83
C ILE A 237 8.82 14.99 -20.29
N GLU A 238 8.72 16.21 -20.82
CA GLU A 238 8.27 16.46 -22.19
C GLU A 238 9.16 15.79 -23.26
N HIS A 239 10.47 15.76 -23.01
CA HIS A 239 11.41 15.13 -23.92
C HIS A 239 11.40 13.62 -23.75
N TRP A 240 11.48 13.14 -22.51
CA TRP A 240 11.56 11.71 -22.20
C TRP A 240 10.26 10.96 -22.46
N SER A 241 9.11 11.62 -22.41
CA SER A 241 7.81 11.00 -22.71
C SER A 241 7.74 10.44 -24.13
N LYS A 242 8.51 11.01 -25.07
CA LYS A 242 8.56 10.59 -26.49
C LYS A 242 9.17 9.19 -26.66
N ASP A 243 9.94 8.73 -25.67
CA ASP A 243 10.54 7.40 -25.67
C ASP A 243 9.53 6.31 -25.25
N TYR A 244 8.30 6.68 -24.89
CA TYR A 244 7.27 5.78 -24.39
C TYR A 244 5.99 5.86 -25.20
N LYS A 245 5.30 4.72 -25.27
CA LYS A 245 3.93 4.61 -25.79
C LYS A 245 3.00 4.19 -24.66
N TYR A 246 1.79 4.75 -24.67
CA TYR A 246 0.76 4.36 -23.73
C TYR A 246 0.08 3.06 -24.16
N ASP A 247 -0.01 2.08 -23.25
CA ASP A 247 -0.78 0.85 -23.39
C ASP A 247 -2.11 1.01 -22.63
N PRO A 248 -3.23 1.24 -23.34
CA PRO A 248 -4.52 1.53 -22.70
C PRO A 248 -5.14 0.30 -22.02
N LEU A 249 -4.75 -0.92 -22.42
CA LEU A 249 -5.24 -2.17 -21.83
C LEU A 249 -4.61 -2.41 -20.46
N LYS A 250 -3.30 -2.15 -20.36
CA LYS A 250 -2.56 -2.24 -19.09
C LYS A 250 -2.72 -0.99 -18.23
N ASN A 251 -3.21 0.10 -18.82
CA ASN A 251 -3.17 1.43 -18.22
C ASN A 251 -1.74 1.77 -17.82
N ASP A 252 -0.76 1.57 -18.71
CA ASP A 252 0.67 1.71 -18.39
C ASP A 252 1.47 2.27 -19.58
N TYR A 253 2.74 2.61 -19.37
CA TYR A 253 3.65 3.09 -20.41
C TYR A 253 4.74 2.06 -20.68
N ILE A 254 5.00 1.81 -21.96
CA ILE A 254 6.02 0.85 -22.42
C ILE A 254 7.08 1.64 -23.18
N HIS A 255 8.36 1.38 -22.90
CA HIS A 255 9.44 2.04 -23.63
C HIS A 255 9.43 1.57 -25.09
N ASN A 256 9.73 2.44 -26.05
CA ASN A 256 9.66 2.12 -27.47
C ASN A 256 10.64 1.00 -27.89
N SER A 257 11.72 0.82 -27.13
CA SER A 257 12.69 -0.28 -27.32
C SER A 257 12.42 -1.51 -26.45
N GLU A 258 11.33 -1.53 -25.66
CA GLU A 258 11.04 -2.64 -24.76
C GLU A 258 10.66 -3.89 -25.56
N ILE A 259 11.51 -4.90 -25.50
CA ILE A 259 11.25 -6.24 -26.03
C ILE A 259 10.66 -7.05 -24.89
N SER A 260 9.49 -7.66 -25.11
CA SER A 260 8.87 -8.50 -24.09
C SER A 260 9.68 -9.79 -23.92
N ILE A 261 10.57 -9.79 -22.92
CA ILE A 261 11.39 -10.95 -22.55
C ILE A 261 10.49 -12.16 -22.26
N GLU A 262 9.33 -11.94 -21.64
CA GLU A 262 8.34 -12.99 -21.38
C GLU A 262 7.80 -13.60 -22.67
N LYS A 263 7.46 -12.79 -23.68
CA LYS A 263 7.07 -13.33 -25.00
C LYS A 263 8.22 -14.09 -25.63
N GLU A 264 9.43 -13.57 -25.57
CA GLU A 264 10.59 -14.27 -26.13
C GLU A 264 10.88 -15.61 -25.41
N LEU A 265 10.70 -15.66 -24.09
CA LEU A 265 10.81 -16.88 -23.29
C LEU A 265 9.70 -17.87 -23.60
N VAL A 266 8.45 -17.39 -23.70
CA VAL A 266 7.28 -18.21 -24.05
C VAL A 266 7.41 -18.74 -25.47
N ASP A 267 7.81 -17.92 -26.43
CA ASP A 267 8.04 -18.33 -27.81
C ASP A 267 9.14 -19.41 -27.89
N LYS A 268 10.21 -19.27 -27.09
CA LYS A 268 11.27 -20.28 -26.94
C LYS A 268 10.79 -21.59 -26.32
N TRP A 269 9.77 -21.57 -25.46
CA TRP A 269 9.21 -22.79 -24.89
C TRP A 269 8.46 -23.65 -25.92
N PHE A 270 8.02 -23.05 -27.03
CA PHE A 270 7.22 -23.73 -28.05
C PHE A 270 7.93 -23.89 -29.41
N THR A 271 9.20 -23.48 -29.53
CA THR A 271 10.07 -23.85 -30.65
C THR A 271 10.65 -25.24 -30.42
N PHE A 272 10.19 -26.23 -31.20
CA PHE A 272 10.74 -27.59 -31.29
C PHE A 272 11.86 -27.67 -32.32
#